data_AF-A0A257WVP0-F1
#
_entry.id   AF-A0A257WVP0-F1
#
_cell.length_a   1.000
_cell.length_b   1.000
_cell.length_c   1.000
_cell.angle_alpha   90.00
_cell.angle_beta   90.00
_cell.angle_gamma   90.00
#
_symmetry.space_group_name_H-M   'P 1'
#
loop_
_entity.id
_entity.type
_entity.pdbx_description
1 polymer ?
#
loop_
_entity_poly.entity_id
_entity_poly.type
_entity_poly.pdbx_seq_one_letter_code
_entity_poly.pdbx_strand_id
1 'polypeptide(L)'
;MNRAAVERAIRFGLAVGGEVAQRSVFARKNYFYPDLPKGYQISQYELPVVQGGALTIRVGEGEKAYEKVVRLTRAHLEEDAGKSLHEDFHGMSGIDLNRAGTPLLEIVSEPDMTSSAEAVAYARALHALVRWVDICDGNMQEGSFRCDANVSVRRPGEPLGTRREIKNLNSFRFMQQAIDFEIQWQIEQIEDGHKIQQATVLFDPDTGETRAMRSKEDAHDYRYFPDPDLPPLFIAADWIERVRSEMPELPVALSARLQADYGLSPYDAAGLTASREMSQYYLEALAVVGAAQAKPLANWVMGELAARLNREERDIAHSPVSPAQLAWIVARVSDKTVSHNGGKQLLEAL
;
A
#
# COMPACT_ATOMS: atom_id res chain seq x y z
N MET A 1 10.91 14.63 16.68
CA MET A 1 9.71 14.33 15.85
C MET A 1 9.94 14.82 14.43
N ASN A 2 9.75 13.95 13.43
CA ASN A 2 9.94 14.27 12.01
C ASN A 2 8.64 14.83 11.41
N ARG A 3 8.64 16.10 10.96
CA ARG A 3 7.44 16.76 10.39
C ARG A 3 6.97 16.11 9.08
N ALA A 4 7.88 15.61 8.26
CA ALA A 4 7.53 14.95 7.00
C ALA A 4 6.82 13.60 7.24
N ALA A 5 7.18 12.87 8.31
CA ALA A 5 6.45 11.66 8.69
C ALA A 5 5.00 11.95 9.09
N VAL A 6 4.79 13.03 9.86
CA VAL A 6 3.44 13.50 10.21
C VAL A 6 2.66 13.91 8.96
N GLU A 7 3.27 14.67 8.05
CA GLU A 7 2.63 15.06 6.80
C GLU A 7 2.18 13.86 5.97
N ARG A 8 3.01 12.82 5.86
CA ARG A 8 2.66 11.57 5.17
C ARG A 8 1.51 10.83 5.85
N ALA A 9 1.43 10.83 7.18
CA ALA A 9 0.28 10.27 7.89
C ALA A 9 -1.01 11.06 7.62
N ILE A 10 -0.94 12.39 7.55
CA ILE A 10 -2.07 13.25 7.15
C ILE A 10 -2.53 12.89 5.73
N ARG A 11 -1.60 12.79 4.77
CA ARG A 11 -1.90 12.39 3.39
C ARG A 11 -2.63 11.06 3.34
N PHE A 12 -2.15 10.06 4.08
CA PHE A 12 -2.81 8.76 4.17
C PHE A 12 -4.23 8.88 4.70
N GLY A 13 -4.42 9.56 5.84
CA GLY A 13 -5.74 9.73 6.46
C GLY A 13 -6.73 10.39 5.52
N LEU A 14 -6.32 11.46 4.83
CA LEU A 14 -7.14 12.13 3.82
C LEU A 14 -7.49 11.21 2.63
N ALA A 15 -6.53 10.41 2.18
CA ALA A 15 -6.70 9.52 1.03
C ALA A 15 -7.70 8.39 1.26
N VAL A 16 -7.79 7.89 2.49
CA VAL A 16 -8.72 6.82 2.90
C VAL A 16 -10.01 7.36 3.51
N GLY A 17 -10.20 8.69 3.53
CA GLY A 17 -11.34 9.33 4.19
C GLY A 17 -11.39 9.09 5.70
N GLY A 18 -10.25 8.84 6.33
CA GLY A 18 -10.11 8.72 7.78
C GLY A 18 -10.07 10.09 8.47
N GLU A 19 -10.37 10.11 9.77
CA GLU A 19 -10.27 11.30 10.59
C GLU A 19 -8.81 11.50 11.04
N VAL A 20 -8.19 12.61 10.60
CA VAL A 20 -6.87 13.03 11.08
C VAL A 20 -7.05 13.71 12.44
N ALA A 21 -6.53 13.09 13.49
CA ALA A 21 -6.70 13.59 14.85
C ALA A 21 -5.93 14.91 15.06
N GLN A 22 -6.64 15.97 15.49
CA GLN A 22 -6.00 17.25 15.84
C GLN A 22 -5.03 17.11 17.03
N ARG A 23 -5.21 16.07 17.86
CA ARG A 23 -4.33 15.72 18.96
C ARG A 23 -4.11 14.21 18.96
N SER A 24 -2.86 13.79 18.91
CA SER A 24 -2.44 12.39 19.09
C SER A 24 -1.29 12.30 20.10
N VAL A 25 -1.05 11.11 20.65
CA VAL A 25 -0.07 10.92 21.74
C VAL A 25 0.84 9.75 21.41
N PHE A 26 2.15 10.00 21.42
CA PHE A 26 3.15 8.95 21.36
C PHE A 26 3.21 8.22 22.70
N ALA A 27 3.32 6.90 22.66
CA ALA A 27 3.40 6.01 23.80
C ALA A 27 4.59 5.06 23.64
N ARG A 28 5.10 4.58 24.78
CA ARG A 28 6.16 3.56 24.80
C ARG A 28 5.55 2.17 24.82
N LYS A 29 5.90 1.35 23.83
CA LYS A 29 5.63 -0.09 23.79
C LYS A 29 6.87 -0.83 24.28
N ASN A 30 6.85 -1.34 25.51
CA ASN A 30 8.03 -1.86 26.18
C ASN A 30 8.23 -3.36 25.92
N TYR A 31 9.36 -3.73 25.33
CA TYR A 31 9.82 -5.12 25.20
C TYR A 31 11.33 -5.16 25.01
N PHE A 32 11.97 -6.24 25.47
CA PHE A 32 13.41 -6.40 25.36
C PHE A 32 13.74 -7.29 24.17
N TYR A 33 14.46 -6.73 23.20
CA TYR A 33 15.04 -7.47 22.09
C TYR A 33 16.32 -6.77 21.60
N PRO A 34 17.36 -7.50 21.15
CA PRO A 34 18.66 -6.90 20.82
C PRO A 34 18.64 -5.80 19.74
N ASP A 35 17.70 -5.86 18.80
CA ASP A 35 17.53 -4.87 17.73
C ASP A 35 16.79 -3.59 18.16
N LEU A 36 16.31 -3.52 19.40
CA LEU A 36 15.58 -2.40 19.95
C LEU A 36 16.40 -1.70 21.05
N PRO A 37 17.24 -0.71 20.69
CA PRO A 37 18.27 -0.17 21.59
C PRO A 37 17.71 0.52 22.84
N LYS A 38 16.47 1.00 22.80
CA LYS A 38 15.83 1.71 23.92
C LYS A 38 15.14 0.78 24.93
N GLY A 39 14.93 -0.50 24.59
CA GLY A 39 14.07 -1.42 25.36
C GLY A 39 12.58 -1.07 25.30
N TYR A 40 12.21 -0.11 24.43
CA TYR A 40 10.84 0.24 24.07
C TYR A 40 10.82 0.84 22.66
N GLN A 41 9.69 0.66 21.98
CA GLN A 41 9.37 1.27 20.69
C GLN A 41 8.46 2.47 20.93
N ILE A 42 8.81 3.62 20.36
CA ILE A 42 7.92 4.78 20.30
C ILE A 42 6.87 4.51 19.22
N SER A 43 5.61 4.41 19.64
CA SER A 43 4.45 4.18 18.78
C SER A 43 3.29 5.05 19.25
N GLN A 44 2.05 4.82 18.80
CA GLN A 44 0.86 5.44 19.38
C GLN A 44 -0.11 4.35 19.83
N TYR A 45 -0.76 4.55 20.98
CA TYR A 45 -1.68 3.56 21.52
C TYR A 45 -3.13 4.06 21.48
N GLU A 46 -3.62 4.78 22.48
CA GLU A 46 -5.04 5.14 22.57
C GLU A 46 -5.48 6.22 21.56
N LEU A 47 -4.59 7.18 21.27
CA LEU A 47 -4.88 8.36 20.44
C LEU A 47 -4.00 8.36 19.18
N PRO A 48 -4.34 7.57 18.14
CA PRO A 48 -3.56 7.51 16.89
C PRO A 48 -3.77 8.77 16.03
N VAL A 49 -2.83 9.00 15.10
CA VAL A 49 -2.89 10.15 14.18
C VAL A 49 -4.02 10.05 13.14
N VAL A 50 -4.40 8.85 12.71
CA VAL A 50 -5.54 8.61 11.81
C VAL A 50 -6.48 7.59 12.45
N GLN A 51 -7.77 7.94 12.49
CA GLN A 51 -8.85 7.10 13.00
C GLN A 51 -9.82 6.76 11.88
N GLY A 52 -10.21 5.49 11.77
CA GLY A 52 -11.17 5.09 10.74
C GLY A 52 -10.64 5.21 9.31
N GLY A 53 -11.58 5.29 8.37
CA GLY A 53 -11.34 5.32 6.94
C GLY A 53 -11.78 4.02 6.26
N ALA A 54 -11.68 3.98 4.94
CA ALA A 54 -12.02 2.80 4.17
C ALA A 54 -11.27 2.75 2.84
N LEU A 55 -11.12 1.54 2.31
CA LEU A 55 -10.54 1.28 1.01
C LEU A 55 -11.46 0.37 0.21
N THR A 56 -11.85 0.82 -0.99
CA THR A 56 -12.58 -0.01 -1.95
C THR A 56 -11.59 -0.90 -2.68
N ILE A 57 -11.85 -2.20 -2.68
CA ILE A 57 -11.04 -3.24 -3.32
C ILE A 57 -11.85 -3.91 -4.42
N ARG A 58 -11.19 -4.25 -5.52
CA ARG A 58 -11.77 -5.08 -6.59
C ARG A 58 -11.18 -6.48 -6.51
N VAL A 59 -12.04 -7.49 -6.44
CA VAL A 59 -11.65 -8.89 -6.26
C VAL A 59 -12.07 -9.68 -7.49
N GLY A 60 -11.15 -10.46 -8.06
CA GLY A 60 -11.41 -11.29 -9.25
C GLY A 60 -11.34 -10.51 -10.58
N GLU A 61 -11.60 -11.23 -11.67
CA GLU A 61 -11.53 -10.72 -13.05
C GLU A 61 -12.81 -11.05 -13.85
N GLY A 62 -13.06 -10.29 -14.91
CA GLY A 62 -14.20 -10.48 -15.80
C GLY A 62 -15.55 -10.39 -15.08
N GLU A 63 -16.48 -11.27 -15.45
CA GLU A 63 -17.85 -11.32 -14.91
C GLU A 63 -17.93 -11.73 -13.43
N LYS A 64 -16.87 -12.34 -12.89
CA LYS A 64 -16.79 -12.74 -11.47
C LYS A 64 -16.19 -11.65 -10.59
N ALA A 65 -15.77 -10.52 -11.18
CA ALA A 65 -15.20 -9.43 -10.42
C ALA A 65 -16.28 -8.72 -9.59
N TYR A 66 -15.98 -8.40 -8.34
CA TYR A 66 -16.84 -7.61 -7.48
C TYR A 66 -16.03 -6.58 -6.69
N GLU A 67 -16.70 -5.54 -6.22
CA GLU A 67 -16.12 -4.54 -5.34
C GLU A 67 -16.53 -4.80 -3.89
N LYS A 68 -15.61 -4.52 -2.97
CA LYS A 68 -15.86 -4.58 -1.53
C LYS A 68 -15.19 -3.39 -0.86
N VAL A 69 -15.85 -2.83 0.14
CA VAL A 69 -15.28 -1.77 0.99
C VAL A 69 -14.70 -2.43 2.23
N VAL A 70 -13.41 -2.25 2.47
CA VAL A 70 -12.72 -2.70 3.68
C VAL A 70 -12.48 -1.49 4.56
N ARG A 71 -13.02 -1.50 5.78
CA ARG A 71 -12.82 -0.40 6.73
C ARG A 71 -11.45 -0.48 7.39
N LEU A 72 -10.94 0.69 7.75
CA LEU A 72 -9.74 0.82 8.57
C LEU A 72 -10.15 1.11 10.01
N THR A 73 -9.48 0.49 10.97
CA THR A 73 -9.62 0.84 12.38
C THR A 73 -8.82 2.12 12.65
N ARG A 74 -7.56 2.17 12.17
CA ARG A 74 -6.61 3.24 12.46
C ARG A 74 -5.38 3.19 11.55
N ALA A 75 -4.65 4.30 11.46
CA ALA A 75 -3.25 4.30 11.08
C ALA A 75 -2.43 5.17 12.04
N HIS A 76 -1.27 4.67 12.48
CA HIS A 76 -0.49 5.34 13.50
C HIS A 76 1.01 5.37 13.22
N LEU A 77 1.66 6.42 13.72
CA LEU A 77 3.09 6.61 13.58
C LEU A 77 3.85 5.78 14.61
N GLU A 78 4.89 5.12 14.15
CA GLU A 78 5.85 4.46 15.03
C GLU A 78 7.26 4.50 14.43
N GLU A 79 8.23 3.98 15.18
CA GLU A 79 9.59 3.81 14.71
C GLU A 79 9.94 2.34 14.49
N ASP A 80 10.79 2.04 13.51
CA ASP A 80 11.24 0.67 13.27
C ASP A 80 12.33 0.23 14.25
N ALA A 81 12.47 -1.09 14.41
CA ALA A 81 13.60 -1.71 15.08
C ALA A 81 14.78 -1.90 14.11
N GLY A 82 15.93 -2.30 14.63
CA GLY A 82 17.08 -2.75 13.83
C GLY A 82 16.84 -4.11 13.16
N LYS A 83 17.91 -4.68 12.61
CA LYS A 83 17.92 -6.02 12.00
C LYS A 83 18.90 -6.93 12.74
N SER A 84 18.47 -8.14 13.04
CA SER A 84 19.33 -9.21 13.55
C SER A 84 19.86 -10.08 12.40
N LEU A 85 21.17 -10.35 12.38
CA LEU A 85 21.87 -11.17 11.41
C LEU A 85 22.48 -12.38 12.12
N HIS A 86 22.10 -13.59 11.71
CA HIS A 86 22.49 -14.83 12.37
C HIS A 86 23.50 -15.67 11.55
N GLU A 87 23.56 -15.48 10.23
CA GLU A 87 24.34 -16.35 9.33
C GLU A 87 25.83 -16.06 9.34
N ASP A 88 26.22 -14.80 9.55
CA ASP A 88 27.63 -14.36 9.46
C ASP A 88 28.40 -14.42 10.80
N PHE A 89 27.75 -14.82 11.90
CA PHE A 89 28.32 -14.76 13.25
C PHE A 89 28.13 -16.08 14.01
N HIS A 90 29.09 -17.00 13.89
CA HIS A 90 29.04 -18.29 14.58
C HIS A 90 28.85 -18.15 16.10
N GLY A 91 27.73 -18.66 16.61
CA GLY A 91 27.40 -18.66 18.04
C GLY A 91 27.05 -17.29 18.61
N MET A 92 26.91 -16.26 17.78
CA MET A 92 26.52 -14.89 18.16
C MET A 92 25.44 -14.38 17.20
N SER A 93 25.03 -13.13 17.35
CA SER A 93 24.14 -12.46 16.41
C SER A 93 24.64 -11.05 16.18
N GLY A 94 24.79 -10.66 14.92
CA GLY A 94 25.13 -9.29 14.54
C GLY A 94 23.88 -8.43 14.56
N ILE A 95 23.96 -7.25 15.18
CA ILE A 95 22.84 -6.30 15.24
C ILE A 95 23.17 -5.10 14.37
N ASP A 96 22.41 -4.92 13.29
CA ASP A 96 22.47 -3.75 12.42
C ASP A 96 21.37 -2.76 12.82
N LEU A 97 21.79 -1.60 13.34
CA LEU A 97 20.88 -0.54 13.80
C LEU A 97 20.64 0.56 12.75
N ASN A 98 21.12 0.41 11.51
CA ASN A 98 20.89 1.42 10.45
C ASN A 98 19.41 1.69 10.18
N ARG A 99 18.56 0.68 10.39
CA ARG A 99 17.10 0.77 10.24
C ARG A 99 16.39 1.30 11.48
N ALA A 100 16.99 1.21 12.66
CA ALA A 100 16.35 1.57 13.91
C ALA A 100 16.01 3.06 13.95
N GLY A 101 14.76 3.40 14.28
CA GLY A 101 14.28 4.79 14.28
C GLY A 101 13.67 5.25 12.94
N THR A 102 13.66 4.40 11.91
CA THR A 102 12.99 4.71 10.63
C THR A 102 11.50 4.93 10.87
N PRO A 103 10.88 6.02 10.37
CA PRO A 103 9.46 6.25 10.56
C PRO A 103 8.61 5.19 9.86
N LEU A 104 7.60 4.68 10.56
CA LEU A 104 6.61 3.75 10.04
C LEU A 104 5.21 4.31 10.21
N LEU A 105 4.30 3.85 9.35
CA LEU A 105 2.87 4.05 9.48
C LEU A 105 2.22 2.67 9.57
N GLU A 106 1.84 2.25 10.77
CA GLU A 106 1.12 0.99 10.97
C GLU A 106 -0.37 1.19 10.69
N ILE A 107 -0.86 0.54 9.64
CA ILE A 107 -2.24 0.64 9.14
C ILE A 107 -2.98 -0.64 9.54
N VAL A 108 -4.06 -0.49 10.30
CA VAL A 108 -4.84 -1.60 10.83
C VAL A 108 -6.23 -1.58 10.19
N SER A 109 -6.58 -2.67 9.50
CA SER A 109 -7.91 -2.87 8.95
C SER A 109 -8.88 -3.49 9.97
N GLU A 110 -10.17 -3.25 9.76
CA GLU A 110 -11.23 -4.05 10.36
C GLU A 110 -11.20 -5.48 9.78
N PRO A 111 -11.71 -6.49 10.51
CA PRO A 111 -11.80 -7.88 10.03
C PRO A 111 -12.96 -8.06 9.02
N ASP A 112 -13.05 -7.17 8.04
CA ASP A 112 -14.08 -7.18 7.00
C ASP A 112 -13.79 -8.19 5.88
N MET A 113 -12.53 -8.58 5.71
CA MET A 113 -12.09 -9.51 4.66
C MET A 113 -12.48 -10.95 5.00
N THR A 114 -13.01 -11.67 4.01
CA THR A 114 -13.60 -13.01 4.18
C THR A 114 -12.93 -14.10 3.34
N SER A 115 -11.90 -13.76 2.57
CA SER A 115 -11.12 -14.71 1.78
C SER A 115 -9.68 -14.24 1.58
N SER A 116 -8.78 -15.15 1.25
CA SER A 116 -7.39 -14.82 0.88
C SER A 116 -7.33 -13.92 -0.37
N ALA A 117 -8.23 -14.12 -1.33
CA ALA A 117 -8.35 -13.27 -2.51
C ALA A 117 -8.69 -11.81 -2.16
N GLU A 118 -9.60 -11.59 -1.21
CA GLU A 118 -9.89 -10.26 -0.69
C GLU A 118 -8.69 -9.65 0.05
N ALA A 119 -7.98 -10.44 0.85
CA ALA A 119 -6.79 -9.97 1.57
C ALA A 119 -5.67 -9.51 0.61
N VAL A 120 -5.43 -10.28 -0.46
CA VAL A 120 -4.48 -9.91 -1.51
C VAL A 120 -4.95 -8.66 -2.26
N ALA A 121 -6.23 -8.59 -2.62
CA ALA A 121 -6.78 -7.41 -3.30
C ALA A 121 -6.66 -6.15 -2.44
N TYR A 122 -6.93 -6.25 -1.14
CA TYR A 122 -6.71 -5.18 -0.17
C TYR A 122 -5.26 -4.76 -0.07
N ALA A 123 -4.34 -5.71 0.10
CA ALA A 123 -2.91 -5.40 0.21
C ALA A 123 -2.37 -4.72 -1.06
N ARG A 124 -2.84 -5.14 -2.25
CA ARG A 124 -2.51 -4.50 -3.54
C ARG A 124 -3.11 -3.11 -3.68
N ALA A 125 -4.38 -2.93 -3.32
CA ALA A 125 -5.03 -1.63 -3.37
C ALA A 125 -4.36 -0.64 -2.41
N LEU A 126 -4.00 -1.10 -1.20
CA LEU A 126 -3.29 -0.28 -0.22
C LEU A 126 -1.90 0.09 -0.73
N HIS A 127 -1.16 -0.87 -1.25
CA HIS A 127 0.15 -0.65 -1.89
C HIS A 127 0.07 0.39 -3.02
N ALA A 128 -0.91 0.26 -3.92
CA ALA A 128 -1.13 1.22 -5.00
C ALA A 128 -1.44 2.62 -4.45
N LEU A 129 -2.29 2.71 -3.42
CA LEU A 129 -2.66 3.98 -2.80
C LEU A 129 -1.45 4.68 -2.16
N VAL A 130 -0.66 3.97 -1.34
CA VAL A 130 0.47 4.58 -0.63
C VAL A 130 1.58 5.05 -1.57
N ARG A 131 1.77 4.37 -2.71
CA ARG A 131 2.64 4.87 -3.78
C ARG A 131 2.04 6.10 -4.47
N TRP A 132 0.74 6.08 -4.77
CA TRP A 132 0.07 7.21 -5.41
C TRP A 132 0.18 8.49 -4.59
N VAL A 133 -0.07 8.42 -3.28
CA VAL A 133 0.02 9.59 -2.40
C VAL A 133 1.45 9.90 -1.92
N ASP A 134 2.44 9.18 -2.45
CA ASP A 134 3.88 9.40 -2.22
C ASP A 134 4.25 9.40 -0.73
N ILE A 135 3.83 8.35 -0.03
CA ILE A 135 4.20 8.12 1.38
C ILE A 135 5.15 6.95 1.56
N CYS A 136 5.21 6.01 0.61
CA CYS A 136 6.08 4.83 0.61
C CYS A 136 6.39 4.41 -0.83
N ASP A 137 7.62 3.93 -1.09
CA ASP A 137 8.01 3.36 -2.39
C ASP A 137 7.34 2.00 -2.70
N GLY A 138 6.81 1.34 -1.67
CA GLY A 138 6.10 0.07 -1.76
C GLY A 138 6.98 -1.15 -2.06
N ASN A 139 8.31 -1.04 -1.99
CA ASN A 139 9.20 -2.17 -2.23
C ASN A 139 9.13 -3.23 -1.10
N MET A 140 8.38 -4.30 -1.36
CA MET A 140 8.24 -5.42 -0.41
C MET A 140 9.55 -6.20 -0.19
N GLN A 141 10.46 -6.25 -1.18
CA GLN A 141 11.73 -6.98 -1.05
C GLN A 141 12.71 -6.26 -0.12
N GLU A 142 12.74 -4.93 -0.19
CA GLU A 142 13.53 -4.07 0.71
C GLU A 142 12.83 -3.88 2.06
N GLY A 143 11.59 -4.36 2.20
CA GLY A 143 10.85 -4.36 3.46
C GLY A 143 10.30 -2.99 3.85
N SER A 144 10.08 -2.10 2.88
CA SER A 144 9.40 -0.80 3.06
C SER A 144 7.88 -0.96 3.18
N PHE A 145 7.33 -2.06 2.68
CA PHE A 145 5.94 -2.46 2.85
C PHE A 145 5.88 -3.90 3.38
N ARG A 146 5.35 -4.05 4.60
CA ARG A 146 5.23 -5.32 5.32
C ARG A 146 3.78 -5.56 5.68
N CYS A 147 3.38 -6.82 5.68
CA CYS A 147 2.04 -7.23 6.09
C CYS A 147 2.11 -8.38 7.09
N ASP A 148 1.19 -8.32 8.05
CA ASP A 148 0.83 -9.44 8.91
C ASP A 148 -0.65 -9.75 8.69
N ALA A 149 -1.04 -11.02 8.76
CA ALA A 149 -2.42 -11.43 8.54
C ALA A 149 -3.01 -12.04 9.82
N ASN A 150 -4.17 -11.56 10.24
CA ASN A 150 -4.94 -12.11 11.34
C ASN A 150 -6.06 -12.98 10.78
N VAL A 151 -6.00 -14.28 11.04
CA VAL A 151 -6.92 -15.28 10.46
C VAL A 151 -7.68 -16.01 11.56
N SER A 152 -8.99 -16.08 11.42
CA SER A 152 -9.88 -16.90 12.23
C SER A 152 -10.99 -17.46 11.35
N VAL A 153 -11.32 -18.73 11.48
CA VAL A 153 -12.48 -19.34 10.81
C VAL A 153 -13.70 -19.38 11.75
N ARG A 154 -14.90 -19.45 11.18
CA ARG A 154 -16.18 -19.56 11.90
C ARG A 154 -17.24 -20.24 11.05
N ARG A 155 -18.27 -20.81 11.67
CA ARG A 155 -19.45 -21.26 10.90
C ARG A 155 -20.26 -20.04 10.44
N PRO A 156 -21.01 -20.16 9.32
CA PRO A 156 -21.88 -19.07 8.85
C PRO A 156 -22.83 -18.59 9.96
N GLY A 157 -22.85 -17.28 10.22
CA GLY A 157 -23.69 -16.66 11.24
C GLY A 157 -23.14 -16.66 12.67
N GLU A 158 -22.04 -17.35 12.94
CA GLU A 158 -21.39 -17.34 14.25
C GLU A 158 -20.47 -16.11 14.45
N PRO A 159 -20.08 -15.78 15.70
CA PRO A 159 -19.02 -14.81 15.97
C PRO A 159 -17.67 -15.20 15.34
N LEU A 160 -16.74 -14.23 15.23
CA LEU A 160 -15.36 -14.53 14.82
C LEU A 160 -14.71 -15.55 15.77
N GLY A 161 -14.02 -16.53 15.21
CA GLY A 161 -13.31 -17.57 15.96
C GLY A 161 -12.01 -17.09 16.60
N THR A 162 -11.29 -18.01 17.22
CA THR A 162 -9.97 -17.70 17.81
C THR A 162 -8.98 -17.29 16.73
N ARG A 163 -8.39 -16.11 16.89
CA ARG A 163 -7.42 -15.53 15.95
C ARG A 163 -6.06 -16.21 16.02
N ARG A 164 -5.47 -16.50 14.87
CA ARG A 164 -4.04 -16.76 14.70
C ARG A 164 -3.42 -15.70 13.80
N GLU A 165 -2.21 -15.29 14.12
CA GLU A 165 -1.52 -14.16 13.48
C GLU A 165 -0.32 -14.68 12.68
N ILE A 166 -0.37 -14.55 11.36
CA ILE A 166 0.72 -14.89 10.44
C ILE A 166 1.62 -13.66 10.31
N LYS A 167 2.87 -13.77 10.74
CA LYS A 167 3.86 -12.68 10.70
C LYS A 167 4.77 -12.77 9.47
N ASN A 168 5.36 -11.63 9.10
CA ASN A 168 6.44 -11.52 8.12
C ASN A 168 6.06 -11.91 6.68
N LEU A 169 4.89 -11.48 6.20
CA LEU A 169 4.47 -11.72 4.82
C LEU A 169 5.06 -10.67 3.87
N ASN A 170 6.11 -11.07 3.15
CA ASN A 170 6.87 -10.19 2.22
C ASN A 170 6.45 -10.34 0.75
N SER A 171 5.37 -11.06 0.45
CA SER A 171 4.86 -11.25 -0.92
C SER A 171 3.36 -11.48 -0.91
N PHE A 172 2.64 -10.91 -1.88
CA PHE A 172 1.21 -11.16 -2.06
C PHE A 172 0.90 -12.64 -2.36
N ARG A 173 1.80 -13.34 -3.06
CA ARG A 173 1.64 -14.78 -3.32
C ARG A 173 1.76 -15.59 -2.03
N PHE A 174 2.76 -15.28 -1.21
CA PHE A 174 2.97 -15.96 0.08
C PHE A 174 1.87 -15.61 1.08
N MET A 175 1.37 -14.38 1.07
CA MET A 175 0.19 -14.00 1.84
C MET A 175 -1.02 -14.88 1.48
N GLN A 176 -1.30 -15.07 0.19
CA GLN A 176 -2.41 -15.92 -0.24
C GLN A 176 -2.24 -17.35 0.27
N GLN A 177 -1.08 -17.96 0.00
CA GLN A 177 -0.78 -19.34 0.37
C GLN A 177 -0.84 -19.55 1.89
N ALA A 178 -0.26 -18.62 2.66
CA ALA A 178 -0.26 -18.69 4.11
C ALA A 178 -1.68 -18.59 4.70
N ILE A 179 -2.51 -17.69 4.18
CA ILE A 179 -3.90 -17.55 4.62
C ILE A 179 -4.70 -18.80 4.24
N ASP A 180 -4.55 -19.31 3.01
CA ASP A 180 -5.26 -20.50 2.56
C ASP A 180 -4.89 -21.73 3.40
N PHE A 181 -3.60 -21.94 3.66
CA PHE A 181 -3.12 -23.02 4.54
C PHE A 181 -3.72 -22.89 5.94
N GLU A 182 -3.64 -21.70 6.54
CA GLU A 182 -4.12 -21.47 7.90
C GLU A 182 -5.65 -21.63 8.02
N ILE A 183 -6.41 -21.24 6.99
CA ILE A 183 -7.86 -21.50 6.93
C ILE A 183 -8.13 -23.01 6.96
N GLN A 184 -7.50 -23.79 6.08
CA GLN A 184 -7.72 -25.24 6.02
C GLN A 184 -7.29 -25.92 7.32
N TRP A 185 -6.11 -25.57 7.85
CA TRP A 185 -5.62 -26.10 9.11
C TRP A 185 -6.60 -25.82 10.26
N GLN A 186 -7.13 -24.60 10.38
CA GLN A 186 -8.11 -24.30 11.43
C GLN A 186 -9.42 -25.07 11.27
N ILE A 187 -9.89 -25.27 10.03
CA ILE A 187 -11.10 -26.06 9.76
C ILE A 187 -10.88 -27.51 10.19
N GLU A 188 -9.79 -28.14 9.76
CA GLU A 188 -9.45 -29.52 10.13
C GLU A 188 -9.38 -29.71 11.64
N GLN A 189 -8.68 -28.81 12.35
CA GLN A 189 -8.61 -28.87 13.82
C GLN A 189 -10.00 -28.78 14.48
N ILE A 190 -10.88 -27.93 13.99
CA ILE A 190 -12.24 -27.78 14.55
C ILE A 190 -13.09 -29.02 14.23
N GLU A 191 -12.98 -29.58 13.03
CA GLU A 191 -13.71 -30.78 12.60
C GLU A 191 -13.25 -32.04 13.34
N ASP A 192 -11.97 -32.14 13.70
CA ASP A 192 -11.41 -33.18 14.55
C ASP A 192 -11.77 -33.01 16.04
N GLY A 193 -12.52 -31.96 16.39
CA GLY A 193 -12.98 -31.67 17.75
C GLY A 193 -11.94 -30.98 18.64
N HIS A 194 -10.84 -30.47 18.05
CA HIS A 194 -9.86 -29.65 18.75
C HIS A 194 -10.29 -28.19 18.82
N LYS A 195 -9.69 -27.46 19.76
CA LYS A 195 -9.89 -26.01 19.91
C LYS A 195 -8.71 -25.26 19.32
N ILE A 196 -8.99 -24.22 18.54
CA ILE A 196 -7.96 -23.30 18.07
C ILE A 196 -7.40 -22.51 19.25
N GLN A 197 -6.08 -22.55 19.39
CA GLN A 197 -5.34 -21.72 20.33
C GLN A 197 -4.82 -20.47 19.62
N GLN A 198 -4.86 -19.34 20.33
CA GLN A 198 -4.27 -18.11 19.84
C GLN A 198 -2.76 -18.28 19.73
N ALA A 199 -2.23 -18.08 18.52
CA ALA A 199 -0.82 -18.26 18.23
C ALA A 199 -0.32 -17.21 17.24
N THR A 200 0.97 -16.96 17.29
CA THR A 200 1.70 -16.27 16.21
C THR A 200 2.45 -17.33 15.42
N VAL A 201 2.25 -17.34 14.11
CA VAL A 201 2.81 -18.33 13.20
C VAL A 201 3.68 -17.64 12.15
N LEU A 202 4.66 -18.37 11.63
CA LEU A 202 5.44 -17.98 10.47
C LEU A 202 5.07 -18.90 9.30
N PHE A 203 5.11 -18.36 8.09
CA PHE A 203 4.93 -19.13 6.87
C PHE A 203 6.29 -19.54 6.31
N ASP A 204 6.45 -20.83 6.00
CA ASP A 204 7.62 -21.39 5.31
C ASP A 204 7.32 -21.50 3.81
N PRO A 205 7.94 -20.67 2.94
CA PRO A 205 7.69 -20.71 1.50
C PRO A 205 8.08 -22.01 0.81
N ASP A 206 9.03 -22.77 1.37
CA ASP A 206 9.56 -23.99 0.77
C ASP A 206 8.62 -25.17 1.00
N THR A 207 8.00 -25.23 2.20
CA THR A 207 7.01 -26.28 2.50
C THR A 207 5.57 -25.85 2.22
N GLY A 208 5.30 -24.54 2.19
CA GLY A 208 3.96 -23.99 2.05
C GLY A 208 3.11 -24.09 3.33
N GLU A 209 3.75 -24.29 4.48
CA GLU A 209 3.07 -24.53 5.77
C GLU A 209 3.25 -23.36 6.73
N THR A 210 2.31 -23.19 7.67
CA THR A 210 2.48 -22.31 8.82
C THR A 210 3.03 -23.09 10.01
N ARG A 211 4.06 -22.54 10.67
CA ARG A 211 4.63 -23.09 11.90
C ARG A 211 4.41 -22.12 13.04
N ALA A 212 3.85 -22.62 14.14
CA ALA A 212 3.75 -21.82 15.36
C ALA A 212 5.15 -21.54 15.90
N MET A 213 5.44 -20.25 16.10
CA MET A 213 6.53 -19.90 17.00
C MET A 213 6.07 -20.18 18.43
N ARG A 214 7.03 -20.44 19.34
CA ARG A 214 6.86 -20.74 20.78
C ARG A 214 5.49 -20.31 21.33
N SER A 215 4.81 -21.22 22.03
CA SER A 215 3.54 -20.94 22.70
C SER A 215 3.61 -19.62 23.48
N LYS A 216 2.66 -18.71 23.20
CA LYS A 216 2.46 -17.48 23.98
C LYS A 216 2.05 -17.89 25.39
N GLU A 217 3.02 -18.21 26.25
CA GLU A 217 2.76 -18.41 27.68
C GLU A 217 2.42 -17.10 28.39
N ASP A 218 2.69 -15.93 27.78
CA ASP A 218 2.15 -14.66 28.23
C ASP A 218 1.88 -13.75 27.01
N ALA A 219 0.67 -13.19 26.92
CA ALA A 219 0.50 -11.97 26.15
C ALA A 219 1.39 -10.93 26.83
N HIS A 220 2.54 -10.62 26.24
CA HIS A 220 3.48 -9.69 26.85
C HIS A 220 2.77 -8.36 27.14
N ASP A 221 2.66 -8.04 28.43
CA ASP A 221 2.21 -6.73 28.86
C ASP A 221 3.27 -5.71 28.44
N TYR A 222 3.00 -5.05 27.30
CA TYR A 222 3.86 -4.01 26.74
C TYR A 222 3.91 -2.76 27.63
N ARG A 223 3.12 -2.69 28.71
CA ARG A 223 3.10 -1.61 29.69
C ARG A 223 3.03 -0.26 29.00
N TYR A 224 2.04 -0.08 28.12
CA TYR A 224 1.88 1.17 27.37
C TYR A 224 1.67 2.34 28.32
N PHE A 225 2.40 3.43 28.08
CA PHE A 225 2.14 4.73 28.72
C PHE A 225 2.60 5.87 27.79
N PRO A 226 2.02 7.07 27.89
CA PRO A 226 2.47 8.23 27.13
C PRO A 226 3.97 8.48 27.31
N ASP A 227 4.68 8.71 26.21
CA ASP A 227 6.12 8.98 26.28
C ASP A 227 6.35 10.36 26.95
N PRO A 228 7.00 10.42 28.12
CA PRO A 228 7.21 11.68 28.84
C PRO A 228 8.20 12.62 28.13
N ASP A 229 9.01 12.09 27.21
CA ASP A 229 10.01 12.87 26.47
C ASP A 229 9.41 13.54 25.22
N LEU A 230 8.18 13.14 24.83
CA LEU A 230 7.48 13.69 23.67
C LEU A 230 6.17 14.38 24.10
N PRO A 231 6.02 15.70 23.85
CA PRO A 231 4.73 16.34 24.04
C PRO A 231 3.69 15.74 23.08
N PRO A 232 2.39 15.84 23.39
CA PRO A 232 1.34 15.45 22.45
C PRO A 232 1.52 16.12 21.09
N LEU A 233 1.28 15.36 20.02
CA LEU A 233 1.32 15.86 18.66
C LEU A 233 0.01 16.59 18.38
N PHE A 234 0.11 17.90 18.16
CA PHE A 234 -1.01 18.72 17.69
C PHE A 234 -0.91 18.98 16.19
N ILE A 235 -1.96 18.64 15.46
CA ILE A 235 -2.11 18.88 14.02
C ILE A 235 -3.19 19.94 13.84
N ALA A 236 -2.76 21.14 13.48
CA ALA A 236 -3.67 22.26 13.26
C ALA A 236 -4.47 22.07 11.95
N ALA A 237 -5.70 22.60 11.94
CA ALA A 237 -6.62 22.43 10.80
C ALA A 237 -6.08 23.05 9.50
N ASP A 238 -5.35 24.16 9.60
CA ASP A 238 -4.69 24.81 8.45
C ASP A 238 -3.58 23.91 7.86
N TRP A 239 -2.87 23.13 8.67
CA TRP A 239 -1.91 22.15 8.17
C TRP A 239 -2.62 21.03 7.41
N ILE A 240 -3.75 20.51 7.91
CA ILE A 240 -4.55 19.49 7.21
C ILE A 240 -5.01 20.01 5.85
N GLU A 241 -5.56 21.23 5.81
CA GLU A 241 -6.04 21.82 4.57
C GLU A 241 -4.92 22.15 3.58
N ARG A 242 -3.75 22.60 4.08
CA ARG A 242 -2.56 22.75 3.24
C ARG A 242 -2.17 21.43 2.58
N VAL A 243 -2.07 20.35 3.37
CA VAL A 243 -1.75 19.02 2.84
C VAL A 243 -2.81 18.55 1.84
N ARG A 244 -4.11 18.75 2.13
CA ARG A 244 -5.20 18.44 1.21
C ARG A 244 -5.04 19.15 -0.13
N SER A 245 -4.65 20.43 -0.12
CA SER A 245 -4.46 21.22 -1.34
C SER A 245 -3.22 20.83 -2.16
N GLU A 246 -2.20 20.27 -1.49
CA GLU A 246 -0.95 19.81 -2.11
C GLU A 246 -1.03 18.35 -2.58
N MET A 247 -2.05 17.59 -2.14
CA MET A 247 -2.22 16.19 -2.49
C MET A 247 -2.59 16.00 -3.97
N PRO A 248 -2.03 14.96 -4.63
CA PRO A 248 -2.49 14.59 -5.95
C PRO A 248 -3.95 14.13 -5.88
N GLU A 249 -4.70 14.42 -6.94
CA GLU A 249 -6.05 13.87 -7.13
C GLU A 249 -5.97 12.33 -7.05
N LEU A 250 -6.87 11.70 -6.28
CA LEU A 250 -6.86 10.25 -6.09
C LEU A 250 -7.22 9.53 -7.40
N PRO A 251 -6.75 8.28 -7.62
CA PRO A 251 -6.92 7.58 -8.90
C PRO A 251 -8.39 7.48 -9.34
N VAL A 252 -9.30 7.21 -8.40
CA VAL A 252 -10.74 7.06 -8.67
C VAL A 252 -11.36 8.39 -9.10
N ALA A 253 -11.04 9.48 -8.41
CA ALA A 253 -11.52 10.81 -8.74
C ALA A 253 -10.97 11.27 -10.10
N LEU A 254 -9.66 11.08 -10.32
CA LEU A 254 -9.01 11.38 -11.58
C LEU A 254 -9.61 10.57 -12.73
N SER A 255 -9.83 9.26 -12.56
CA SER A 255 -10.44 8.40 -13.58
C SER A 255 -11.85 8.86 -13.94
N ALA A 256 -12.67 9.24 -12.94
CA ALA A 256 -13.99 9.80 -13.18
C ALA A 256 -13.93 11.13 -13.93
N ARG A 257 -13.01 12.01 -13.55
CA ARG A 257 -12.79 13.30 -14.23
C ARG A 257 -12.32 13.12 -15.67
N LEU A 258 -11.41 12.19 -15.94
CA LEU A 258 -10.94 11.89 -17.28
C LEU A 258 -12.08 11.41 -18.21
N GLN A 259 -13.04 10.67 -17.67
CA GLN A 259 -14.23 10.25 -18.41
C GLN A 259 -15.19 11.43 -18.64
N ALA A 260 -15.49 12.21 -17.60
CA ALA A 260 -16.45 13.30 -17.66
C ALA A 260 -15.97 14.48 -18.53
N ASP A 261 -14.73 14.93 -18.33
CA ASP A 261 -14.22 16.16 -18.94
C ASP A 261 -13.66 15.91 -20.35
N TYR A 262 -13.15 14.70 -20.62
CA TYR A 262 -12.44 14.39 -21.86
C TYR A 262 -13.07 13.26 -22.68
N GLY A 263 -14.19 12.69 -22.23
CA GLY A 263 -14.92 11.65 -22.98
C GLY A 263 -14.13 10.35 -23.16
N LEU A 264 -13.15 10.07 -22.28
CA LEU A 264 -12.42 8.82 -22.30
C LEU A 264 -13.33 7.66 -21.89
N SER A 265 -13.08 6.46 -22.44
CA SER A 265 -13.81 5.28 -22.02
C SER A 265 -13.35 4.83 -20.61
N PRO A 266 -14.14 4.04 -19.88
CA PRO A 266 -13.71 3.48 -18.60
C PRO A 266 -12.40 2.70 -18.69
N TYR A 267 -12.15 2.02 -19.82
CA TYR A 267 -10.91 1.30 -20.07
C TYR A 267 -9.71 2.25 -20.18
N ASP A 268 -9.83 3.33 -20.97
CA ASP A 268 -8.72 4.27 -21.14
C ASP A 268 -8.42 5.01 -19.84
N ALA A 269 -9.46 5.46 -19.13
CA ALA A 269 -9.31 6.17 -17.87
C ALA A 269 -8.63 5.28 -16.83
N ALA A 270 -9.05 4.01 -16.69
CA ALA A 270 -8.41 3.05 -15.80
C ALA A 270 -6.93 2.79 -16.15
N GLY A 271 -6.60 2.68 -17.45
CA GLY A 271 -5.23 2.49 -17.91
C GLY A 271 -4.33 3.70 -17.61
N LEU A 272 -4.83 4.91 -17.84
CA LEU A 272 -4.08 6.14 -17.56
C LEU A 272 -3.91 6.39 -16.06
N THR A 273 -4.85 5.93 -15.22
CA THR A 273 -4.78 6.01 -13.75
C THR A 273 -4.20 4.77 -13.09
N ALA A 274 -3.53 3.88 -13.85
CA ALA A 274 -2.92 2.68 -13.30
C ALA A 274 -1.70 2.98 -12.41
N SER A 275 -0.96 4.06 -12.71
CA SER A 275 0.12 4.58 -11.88
C SER A 275 0.14 6.11 -11.91
N ARG A 276 0.77 6.71 -10.89
CA ARG A 276 0.85 8.17 -10.79
C ARG A 276 1.69 8.75 -11.91
N GLU A 277 2.78 8.07 -12.25
CA GLU A 277 3.74 8.46 -13.29
C GLU A 277 3.05 8.48 -14.66
N MET A 278 2.22 7.46 -14.95
CA MET A 278 1.41 7.39 -16.17
C MET A 278 0.41 8.54 -16.25
N SER A 279 -0.33 8.77 -15.16
CA SER A 279 -1.30 9.87 -15.08
C SER A 279 -0.66 11.23 -15.24
N GLN A 280 0.48 11.46 -14.58
CA GLN A 280 1.21 12.71 -14.65
C GLN A 280 1.74 12.94 -16.06
N TYR A 281 2.38 11.93 -16.68
CA TYR A 281 2.84 12.00 -18.05
C TYR A 281 1.71 12.37 -19.02
N TYR A 282 0.57 11.70 -18.89
CA TYR A 282 -0.60 11.96 -19.73
C TYR A 282 -1.15 13.38 -19.54
N LEU A 283 -1.33 13.82 -18.28
CA LEU A 283 -1.85 15.15 -17.98
C LEU A 283 -0.92 16.27 -18.45
N GLU A 284 0.40 16.09 -18.31
CA GLU A 284 1.41 17.04 -18.82
C GLU A 284 1.38 17.10 -20.35
N ALA A 285 1.30 15.96 -21.04
CA ALA A 285 1.16 15.93 -22.49
C ALA A 285 -0.18 16.55 -22.95
N LEU A 286 -1.26 16.28 -22.22
CA LEU A 286 -2.60 16.80 -22.49
C LEU A 286 -2.65 18.32 -22.35
N ALA A 287 -1.96 18.88 -21.35
CA ALA A 287 -1.85 20.32 -21.16
C ALA A 287 -1.17 21.02 -22.35
N VAL A 288 -0.26 20.33 -23.05
CA VAL A 288 0.43 20.86 -24.24
C VAL A 288 -0.41 20.72 -25.51
N VAL A 289 -0.99 19.54 -25.76
CA VAL A 289 -1.74 19.27 -27.00
C VAL A 289 -3.17 19.81 -26.98
N GLY A 290 -3.73 20.01 -25.78
CA GLY A 290 -5.08 20.51 -25.54
C GLY A 290 -6.14 19.41 -25.45
N ALA A 291 -7.22 19.72 -24.73
CA ALA A 291 -8.32 18.80 -24.39
C ALA A 291 -8.98 18.12 -25.61
N ALA A 292 -9.01 18.79 -26.77
CA ALA A 292 -9.58 18.22 -28.00
C ALA A 292 -8.83 16.96 -28.49
N GLN A 293 -7.59 16.75 -28.04
CA GLN A 293 -6.75 15.62 -28.42
C GLN A 293 -6.63 14.57 -27.30
N ALA A 294 -7.49 14.61 -26.28
CA ALA A 294 -7.40 13.73 -25.12
C ALA A 294 -7.46 12.23 -25.49
N LYS A 295 -8.41 11.84 -26.36
CA LYS A 295 -8.57 10.45 -26.80
C LYS A 295 -7.44 10.00 -27.75
N PRO A 296 -7.06 10.77 -28.80
CA PRO A 296 -5.86 10.46 -29.58
C PRO A 296 -4.62 10.30 -28.70
N LEU A 297 -4.35 11.22 -27.78
CA LEU A 297 -3.21 11.13 -26.88
C LEU A 297 -3.26 9.88 -26.00
N ALA A 298 -4.43 9.53 -25.44
CA ALA A 298 -4.59 8.33 -24.64
C ALA A 298 -4.23 7.06 -25.42
N ASN A 299 -4.67 6.98 -26.69
CA ASN A 299 -4.33 5.86 -27.57
C ASN A 299 -2.82 5.79 -27.86
N TRP A 300 -2.14 6.94 -28.03
CA TRP A 300 -0.69 6.98 -28.24
C TRP A 300 0.10 6.59 -27.00
N VAL A 301 -0.32 7.05 -25.82
CA VAL A 301 0.32 6.73 -24.53
C VAL A 301 0.19 5.24 -24.24
N MET A 302 -1.03 4.68 -24.28
CA MET A 302 -1.28 3.27 -23.94
C MET A 302 -0.94 2.29 -25.07
N GLY A 303 -0.80 2.77 -26.31
CA GLY A 303 -0.47 1.97 -27.47
C GLY A 303 1.01 2.07 -27.83
N GLU A 304 1.35 3.09 -28.63
CA GLU A 304 2.68 3.21 -29.25
C GLU A 304 3.79 3.45 -28.21
N LEU A 305 3.59 4.36 -27.26
CA LEU A 305 4.58 4.66 -26.23
C LEU A 305 4.76 3.47 -25.29
N ALA A 306 3.67 2.91 -24.75
CA ALA A 306 3.73 1.74 -23.89
C ALA A 306 4.40 0.54 -24.58
N ALA A 307 4.09 0.28 -25.86
CA ALA A 307 4.74 -0.78 -26.62
C ALA A 307 6.25 -0.56 -26.76
N ARG A 308 6.68 0.68 -27.01
CA ARG A 308 8.10 1.02 -27.07
C ARG A 308 8.80 0.84 -25.73
N LEU A 309 8.24 1.40 -24.66
CA LEU A 309 8.81 1.29 -23.31
C LEU A 309 8.94 -0.17 -22.87
N ASN A 310 7.95 -1.01 -23.18
CA ASN A 310 8.03 -2.44 -22.92
C ASN A 310 9.17 -3.13 -23.70
N ARG A 311 9.41 -2.76 -24.97
CA ARG A 311 10.55 -3.31 -25.74
C ARG A 311 11.91 -2.89 -25.18
N GLU A 312 11.98 -1.70 -24.57
CA GLU A 312 13.19 -1.16 -23.95
C GLU A 312 13.32 -1.54 -22.47
N GLU A 313 12.34 -2.28 -21.92
CA GLU A 313 12.23 -2.63 -20.49
C GLU A 313 12.32 -1.39 -19.57
N ARG A 314 11.66 -0.29 -19.98
CA ARG A 314 11.62 0.98 -19.25
C ARG A 314 10.24 1.28 -18.70
N ASP A 315 10.20 1.92 -17.54
CA ASP A 315 8.98 2.55 -17.00
C ASP A 315 8.74 3.91 -17.67
N ILE A 316 7.50 4.38 -17.68
CA ILE A 316 7.14 5.70 -18.22
C ILE A 316 7.84 6.86 -17.48
N ALA A 317 8.17 6.68 -16.20
CA ALA A 317 9.00 7.61 -15.43
C ALA A 317 10.40 7.82 -16.05
N HIS A 318 10.90 6.83 -16.80
CA HIS A 318 12.20 6.84 -17.47
C HIS A 318 12.05 6.87 -19.01
N SER A 319 10.92 7.36 -19.50
CA SER A 319 10.68 7.49 -20.93
C SER A 319 11.71 8.42 -21.58
N PRO A 320 12.36 8.01 -22.69
CA PRO A 320 13.23 8.91 -23.46
C PRO A 320 12.43 10.01 -24.17
N VAL A 321 11.11 9.82 -24.33
CA VAL A 321 10.21 10.76 -24.96
C VAL A 321 9.48 11.55 -23.89
N SER A 322 9.76 12.85 -23.81
CA SER A 322 9.06 13.75 -22.89
C SER A 322 7.57 13.90 -23.25
N PRO A 323 6.70 14.25 -22.28
CA PRO A 323 5.29 14.52 -22.53
C PRO A 323 5.06 15.54 -23.66
N ALA A 324 5.87 16.60 -23.71
CA ALA A 324 5.79 17.65 -24.73
C ALA A 324 6.14 17.14 -26.14
N GLN A 325 7.12 16.24 -26.26
CA GLN A 325 7.47 15.64 -27.55
C GLN A 325 6.35 14.74 -28.07
N LEU A 326 5.77 13.90 -27.20
CA LEU A 326 4.63 13.07 -27.61
C LEU A 326 3.43 13.93 -28.00
N ALA A 327 3.11 14.96 -27.19
CA ALA A 327 2.06 15.92 -27.49
C ALA A 327 2.24 16.57 -28.87
N TRP A 328 3.47 16.94 -29.24
CA TRP A 328 3.77 17.49 -30.55
C TRP A 328 3.54 16.48 -31.68
N ILE A 329 3.97 15.22 -31.51
CA ILE A 329 3.72 14.14 -32.48
C ILE A 329 2.22 13.97 -32.69
N VAL A 330 1.45 13.86 -31.60
CA VAL A 330 -0.01 13.70 -31.64
C VAL A 330 -0.65 14.89 -32.35
N ALA A 331 -0.23 16.13 -32.07
CA ALA A 331 -0.73 17.31 -32.76
C ALA A 331 -0.54 17.25 -34.28
N ARG A 332 0.67 16.88 -34.74
CA ARG A 332 1.02 16.77 -36.17
C ARG A 332 0.32 15.61 -36.87
N VAL A 333 0.01 14.54 -36.15
CA VAL A 333 -0.80 13.44 -36.68
C VAL A 333 -2.26 13.86 -36.80
N SER A 334 -2.80 14.56 -35.80
CA SER A 334 -4.20 15.00 -35.79
C SER A 334 -4.49 16.10 -36.82
N ASP A 335 -3.55 17.01 -37.07
CA ASP A 335 -3.69 18.04 -38.12
C ASP A 335 -3.33 17.53 -39.54
N LYS A 336 -2.98 16.24 -39.67
CA LYS A 336 -2.59 15.56 -40.91
C LYS A 336 -1.31 16.07 -41.56
N THR A 337 -0.50 16.88 -40.86
CA THR A 337 0.86 17.24 -41.32
C THR A 337 1.75 16.01 -41.42
N VAL A 338 1.56 15.05 -40.51
CA VAL A 338 2.29 13.79 -40.47
C VAL A 338 1.29 12.63 -40.51
N SER A 339 1.57 11.59 -41.31
CA SER A 339 0.73 10.38 -41.32
C SER A 339 0.88 9.63 -40.00
N HIS A 340 -0.07 8.77 -39.65
CA HIS A 340 0.05 7.96 -38.43
C HIS A 340 1.35 7.13 -38.41
N ASN A 341 1.72 6.51 -39.54
CA ASN A 341 2.99 5.78 -39.69
C ASN A 341 4.22 6.70 -39.55
N GLY A 342 4.18 7.90 -40.11
CA GLY A 342 5.25 8.89 -39.93
C GLY A 342 5.40 9.30 -38.46
N GLY A 343 4.29 9.42 -37.73
CA GLY A 343 4.30 9.67 -36.28
C GLY A 343 4.99 8.54 -35.51
N LYS A 344 4.78 7.28 -35.89
CA LYS A 344 5.45 6.13 -35.27
C LYS A 344 6.95 6.17 -35.51
N GLN A 345 7.37 6.50 -36.73
CA GLN A 345 8.80 6.66 -37.06
C GLN A 345 9.45 7.79 -36.28
N LEU A 346 8.76 8.92 -36.11
CA LEU A 346 9.24 10.02 -35.27
C LEU A 346 9.34 9.60 -33.80
N LEU A 347 8.34 8.87 -33.30
CA LEU A 347 8.37 8.32 -31.96
C LEU A 347 9.57 7.39 -31.77
N GLU A 348 9.90 6.55 -32.75
CA GLU A 348 11.06 5.64 -32.66
C GLU A 348 12.41 6.36 -32.77
N ALA A 349 12.47 7.51 -33.43
CA ALA A 349 13.70 8.27 -33.64
C ALA A 349 14.11 9.16 -32.44
N LEU A 350 13.16 9.53 -31.58
CA LEU A 350 13.40 10.24 -30.32
C LEU A 350 13.93 9.29 -29.24
#